data_AF-A0A2D8RLG3-F1
#
_entry.id   AF-A0A2D8RLG3-F1
#
_cell.length_a   1.000
_cell.length_b   1.000
_cell.length_c   1.000
_cell.angle_alpha   90.00
_cell.angle_beta   90.00
_cell.angle_gamma   90.00
#
_symmetry.space_group_name_H-M   'P 1'
#
loop_
_entity.id
_entity.type
_entity.pdbx_description
1 polymer ?
#
loop_
_entity_poly.entity_id
_entity_poly.type
_entity_poly.pdbx_seq_one_letter_code
_entity_poly.pdbx_strand_id
1 'polypeptide(L)'
;MTIEYLKKHHYAKAYKPVETCSELAQEVFELVKINSGTTGELRSEAMSQFGCTKSRFETALKQLQVTLNIARSNEPGTKNDTWIAFSDAYLHLLNDGD
;
A
#
# COMPACT_ATOMS: atom_id res chain seq x y z
N MET A 1 3.04 -21.98 -3.79
CA MET A 1 2.41 -21.21 -2.69
C MET A 1 1.08 -20.70 -3.19
N THR A 2 -0.03 -21.20 -2.66
CA THR A 2 -1.36 -20.70 -2.98
C THR A 2 -1.68 -19.44 -2.16
N ILE A 3 -2.45 -18.53 -2.75
CA ILE A 3 -2.85 -17.26 -2.11
C ILE A 3 -3.61 -17.50 -0.78
N GLU A 4 -4.36 -18.61 -0.68
CA GLU A 4 -5.01 -19.04 0.55
C GLU A 4 -4.02 -19.37 1.69
N TYR A 5 -2.85 -19.92 1.38
CA TYR A 5 -1.82 -20.21 2.38
C TYR A 5 -1.16 -18.93 2.91
N LEU A 6 -0.94 -17.94 2.04
CA LEU A 6 -0.49 -16.59 2.42
C LEU A 6 -1.54 -15.89 3.31
N LYS A 7 -2.83 -16.00 2.98
CA LYS A 7 -3.94 -15.47 3.77
C LYS A 7 -3.99 -16.06 5.19
N LYS A 8 -3.86 -17.38 5.30
CA LYS A 8 -4.10 -18.07 6.58
C LYS A 8 -2.92 -18.01 7.56
N HIS A 9 -1.69 -17.95 7.05
CA HIS A 9 -0.49 -18.03 7.90
C HIS A 9 0.37 -16.77 7.93
N HIS A 10 0.39 -15.96 6.86
CA HIS A 10 1.25 -14.77 6.76
C HIS A 10 0.47 -13.48 7.00
N TYR A 11 -0.73 -13.33 6.42
CA TYR A 11 -1.53 -12.11 6.58
C TYR A 11 -1.94 -11.86 8.04
N ALA A 12 -2.49 -12.86 8.73
CA ALA A 12 -2.92 -12.71 10.14
C ALA A 12 -1.77 -12.41 11.12
N LYS A 13 -0.51 -12.69 10.75
CA LYS A 13 0.67 -12.40 11.58
C LYS A 13 1.38 -11.10 11.20
N ALA A 14 1.31 -10.70 9.93
CA ALA A 14 2.07 -9.56 9.40
C ALA A 14 1.21 -8.30 9.22
N TYR A 15 -0.11 -8.45 9.02
CA TYR A 15 -1.02 -7.31 8.97
C TYR A 15 -1.04 -6.60 10.31
N LYS A 16 -0.89 -5.28 10.27
CA LYS A 16 -1.14 -4.41 11.42
C LYS A 16 -2.10 -3.30 11.01
N PRO A 17 -3.09 -2.97 11.85
CA PRO A 17 -4.00 -1.86 11.59
C PRO A 17 -3.22 -0.58 11.28
N VAL A 18 -3.71 0.22 10.35
CA VAL A 18 -3.02 1.46 9.94
C VAL A 18 -2.89 2.43 11.11
N GLU A 19 -3.82 2.39 12.07
CA GLU A 19 -3.81 3.16 13.31
C GLU A 19 -2.58 2.87 14.19
N THR A 20 -1.89 1.75 13.97
CA THR A 20 -0.63 1.41 14.65
C THR A 20 0.61 1.97 13.94
N CYS A 21 0.44 2.55 12.75
CA CYS A 21 1.49 3.21 12.00
C CYS A 21 1.65 4.67 12.44
N SER A 22 2.73 5.32 12.00
CA SER A 22 2.92 6.76 12.24
C SER A 22 1.79 7.59 11.63
N GLU A 23 1.50 8.77 12.17
CA GLU A 23 0.45 9.67 11.64
C GLU A 23 0.65 9.94 10.14
N LEU A 24 1.89 10.20 9.71
CA LEU A 24 2.19 10.39 8.28
C LEU A 24 1.88 9.13 7.45
N ALA A 25 2.09 7.94 7.99
CA ALA A 25 1.72 6.70 7.29
C ALA A 25 0.19 6.54 7.20
N GLN A 26 -0.56 6.95 8.21
CA GLN A 26 -2.03 6.97 8.15
C GLN A 26 -2.53 7.92 7.06
N GLU A 27 -1.97 9.13 6.98
CA GLU A 27 -2.30 10.11 5.94
C GLU A 27 -1.92 9.63 4.53
N VAL A 28 -0.71 9.05 4.38
CA VAL A 28 -0.27 8.48 3.10
C VAL A 28 -1.14 7.29 2.68
N PHE A 29 -1.66 6.51 3.63
CA PHE A 29 -2.58 5.42 3.33
C PHE A 29 -3.91 5.92 2.77
N GLU A 30 -4.49 6.97 3.36
CA GLU A 30 -5.70 7.60 2.82
C GLU A 30 -5.46 8.18 1.42
N LEU A 31 -4.29 8.78 1.18
CA LEU A 31 -3.89 9.22 -0.15
C LEU A 31 -3.87 8.05 -1.16
N VAL A 32 -3.29 6.90 -0.80
CA VAL A 32 -3.24 5.72 -1.67
C VAL A 32 -4.63 5.13 -1.93
N LYS A 33 -5.53 5.15 -0.95
CA LYS A 33 -6.93 4.71 -1.13
C LYS A 33 -7.71 5.59 -2.10
N ILE A 34 -7.41 6.89 -2.13
CA ILE A 34 -8.05 7.82 -3.05
C ILE A 34 -7.42 7.74 -4.44
N ASN A 35 -6.10 7.61 -4.50
CA ASN A 35 -5.34 7.63 -5.75
C ASN A 35 -4.21 6.59 -5.74
N SER A 36 -4.41 5.51 -6.48
CA SER A 36 -3.32 4.58 -6.80
C SER A 36 -2.32 5.24 -7.74
N GLY A 37 -1.05 5.29 -7.35
CA GLY A 37 -0.04 6.01 -8.12
C GLY A 37 1.37 5.48 -7.89
N THR A 38 2.30 5.95 -8.72
CA THR A 38 3.72 5.63 -8.54
C THR A 38 4.29 6.26 -7.26
N THR A 39 5.42 5.76 -6.77
CA THR A 39 6.15 6.41 -5.66
C THR A 39 6.43 7.88 -5.98
N GLY A 40 6.71 8.23 -7.25
CA GLY A 40 6.95 9.61 -7.68
C GLY A 40 5.74 10.53 -7.50
N GLU A 41 4.57 10.06 -7.93
CA GLU A 41 3.30 10.80 -7.85
C GLU A 41 2.87 10.97 -6.40
N LEU A 42 2.82 9.86 -5.65
CA LEU A 42 2.43 9.86 -4.24
C LEU A 42 3.37 10.69 -3.37
N ARG A 43 4.68 10.66 -3.66
CA ARG A 43 5.65 11.49 -2.93
C ARG A 43 5.39 12.98 -3.16
N SER A 44 5.23 13.38 -4.41
CA SER A 44 5.00 14.78 -4.76
C SER A 44 3.73 15.30 -4.08
N GLU A 45 2.67 14.51 -4.13
CA GLU A 45 1.39 14.84 -3.50
C GLU A 45 1.49 14.89 -1.97
N ALA A 46 2.06 13.87 -1.33
CA ALA A 46 2.21 13.82 0.12
C ALA A 46 3.13 14.94 0.67
N MET A 47 4.17 15.32 -0.07
CA MET A 47 5.02 16.45 0.29
C MET A 47 4.26 17.78 0.16
N SER A 48 3.43 17.93 -0.88
CA SER A 48 2.58 19.11 -1.09
C SER A 48 1.49 19.23 -0.01
N GLN A 49 0.75 18.15 0.26
CA GLN A 49 -0.40 18.17 1.17
C GLN A 49 0.02 18.20 2.65
N PHE A 50 1.03 17.42 3.04
CA PHE A 50 1.38 17.20 4.45
C PHE A 50 2.67 17.90 4.87
N GLY A 51 3.35 18.61 3.95
CA GLY A 51 4.61 19.32 4.24
C GLY A 51 5.75 18.39 4.69
N CYS A 52 5.67 17.10 4.38
CA CYS A 52 6.67 16.13 4.81
C CYS A 52 7.93 16.17 3.94
N THR A 53 9.04 15.63 4.45
CA THR A 53 10.25 15.44 3.65
C THR A 53 10.19 14.13 2.87
N LYS A 54 10.98 14.03 1.79
CA LYS A 54 11.17 12.78 1.04
C LYS A 54 11.48 11.58 1.94
N SER A 55 12.40 11.74 2.89
CA SER A 55 12.81 10.66 3.80
C SER A 55 11.68 10.21 4.73
N ARG A 56 10.86 11.15 5.22
CA ARG A 56 9.68 10.84 6.04
C ARG A 56 8.61 10.11 5.22
N PHE A 57 8.36 10.56 3.99
CA PHE A 57 7.46 9.86 3.07
C PHE A 57 7.91 8.43 2.78
N GLU A 58 9.18 8.22 2.43
CA GLU A 58 9.71 6.88 2.13
C GLU A 58 9.66 5.96 3.35
N THR A 59 9.85 6.51 4.55
CA THR A 59 9.67 5.77 5.81
C THR A 59 8.22 5.36 6.02
N ALA A 60 7.28 6.29 5.80
CA ALA A 60 5.84 6.04 5.91
C ALA A 60 5.36 4.98 4.89
N LEU A 61 5.76 5.11 3.63
CA LEU A 61 5.44 4.17 2.56
C LEU A 61 5.98 2.77 2.86
N LYS A 62 7.23 2.67 3.33
CA LYS A 62 7.83 1.40 3.77
C LYS A 62 7.07 0.81 4.96
N GLN A 63 6.66 1.64 5.92
CA GLN A 63 5.86 1.19 7.07
C GLN A 63 4.56 0.55 6.60
N LEU A 64 3.81 1.22 5.72
CA LEU A 64 2.56 0.69 5.16
C LEU A 64 2.76 -0.61 4.38
N GLN A 65 3.87 -0.74 3.67
CA GLN A 65 4.20 -1.96 2.94
C GLN A 65 4.46 -3.14 3.90
N VAL A 66 5.26 -2.94 4.94
CA VAL A 66 5.60 -4.04 5.87
C VAL A 66 4.44 -4.44 6.78
N THR A 67 3.48 -3.54 7.01
CA THR A 67 2.24 -3.82 7.76
C THR A 67 1.10 -4.31 6.87
N LEU A 68 1.36 -4.54 5.57
CA LEU A 68 0.39 -5.02 4.60
C LEU A 68 -0.86 -4.13 4.45
N ASN A 69 -0.70 -2.80 4.60
CA ASN A 69 -1.76 -1.83 4.30
C ASN A 69 -1.77 -1.46 2.80
N ILE A 70 -0.61 -1.47 2.15
CA ILE A 70 -0.48 -1.23 0.70
C ILE A 70 0.30 -2.36 0.02
N ALA A 71 0.08 -2.52 -1.29
CA ALA A 71 0.81 -3.44 -2.14
C ALA A 71 1.20 -2.76 -3.46
N ARG A 72 2.13 -3.36 -4.19
CA ARG A 72 2.36 -2.99 -5.59
C ARG A 72 1.28 -3.64 -6.45
N SER A 73 0.75 -2.89 -7.42
CA SER A 73 -0.12 -3.48 -8.43
C SER A 73 0.67 -4.45 -9.29
N ASN A 74 0.05 -5.58 -9.63
CA ASN A 74 0.56 -6.55 -10.59
C ASN A 74 -0.18 -6.48 -11.94
N GLU A 75 -1.06 -5.49 -12.12
CA GLU A 75 -1.87 -5.39 -13.32
C GLU A 75 -1.01 -5.15 -14.57
N PRO A 76 -1.23 -5.92 -15.65
CA PRO A 76 -0.48 -5.77 -16.88
C PRO A 76 -0.68 -4.36 -17.46
N GLY A 77 0.42 -3.67 -17.75
CA GLY A 77 0.40 -2.30 -18.27
C GLY A 77 0.46 -1.20 -17.19
N THR A 78 0.39 -1.54 -15.90
CA THR A 78 0.71 -0.59 -14.83
C THR A 78 2.23 -0.45 -14.67
N LYS A 79 2.70 0.73 -14.24
CA LYS A 79 4.11 0.91 -13.90
C LYS A 79 4.42 0.03 -12.69
N ASN A 80 5.55 -0.67 -12.71
CA ASN A 80 6.05 -1.58 -11.63
C ASN A 80 6.14 -0.94 -10.22
N ASP A 81 5.96 0.38 -10.13
CA ASP A 81 6.03 1.21 -8.93
C ASP A 81 4.65 1.70 -8.47
N THR A 82 3.56 1.21 -9.04
CA THR A 82 2.21 1.66 -8.69
C THR A 82 1.77 1.04 -7.37
N TRP A 83 1.44 1.88 -6.39
CA TRP A 83 0.94 1.45 -5.09
C TRP A 83 -0.59 1.50 -5.07
N ILE A 84 -1.18 0.44 -4.53
CA ILE A 84 -2.61 0.28 -4.31
C ILE A 84 -2.87 -0.12 -2.87
N ALA A 85 -4.07 0.14 -2.36
CA ALA A 85 -4.47 -0.40 -1.06
C ALA A 85 -4.44 -1.93 -1.13
N PHE A 86 -3.99 -2.57 -0.06
CA PHE A 86 -3.92 -4.04 -0.02
C PHE A 86 -5.30 -4.67 -0.19
N SER A 87 -6.37 -4.01 0.28
CA SER A 87 -7.76 -4.42 0.05
C SER A 87 -8.12 -4.52 -1.43
N ASP A 88 -7.62 -3.59 -2.25
CA ASP A 88 -7.94 -3.51 -3.68
C ASP A 88 -7.14 -4.56 -4.45
N ALA A 89 -5.87 -4.73 -4.08
CA ALA A 89 -5.04 -5.84 -4.55
C ALA A 89 -5.71 -7.20 -4.24
N TYR A 90 -6.27 -7.33 -3.04
CA TYR A 90 -6.92 -8.55 -2.57
C TYR A 90 -8.24 -8.84 -3.29
N LEU A 91 -9.01 -7.80 -3.64
CA LEU A 91 -10.24 -7.95 -4.42
C LEU A 91 -9.95 -8.55 -5.81
N HIS A 92 -8.86 -8.15 -6.44
CA HIS A 92 -8.41 -8.72 -7.72
C HIS A 92 -8.06 -10.21 -7.58
N LEU A 93 -7.37 -10.58 -6.48
CA LEU A 93 -7.02 -11.98 -6.20
C LEU A 93 -8.22 -12.90 -5.95
N LEU A 94 -9.39 -12.35 -5.60
CA LEU A 94 -10.64 -13.10 -5.46
C LEU A 94 -11.43 -13.20 -6.77
N ASN A 95 -11.18 -12.30 -7.72
CA ASN A 95 -11.87 -12.26 -9.01
C ASN A 95 -11.13 -13.00 -10.14
N ASP A 96 -9.87 -13.40 -9.95
CA ASP A 96 -9.08 -14.26 -10.88
C ASP A 96 -9.50 -15.75 -10.80
N GLY A 97 -10.81 -15.99 -10.78
CA GLY A 97 -11.43 -17.31 -10.83
C GLY A 97 -12.49 -17.36 -11.92
N ASP A 98 -12.05 -17.35 -13.18
CA ASP A 98 -12.82 -17.85 -14.33
C ASP A 98 -11.92 -18.79 -15.16
#